data_AF-A0A1M5C8Y0-F1
#
_entry.id   AF-A0A1M5C8Y0-F1
#
_cell.length_a   1.000
_cell.length_b   1.000
_cell.length_c   1.000
_cell.angle_alpha   90.00
_cell.angle_beta   90.00
_cell.angle_gamma   90.00
#
_symmetry.space_group_name_H-M   'P 1'
#
loop_
_entity.id
_entity.type
_entity.pdbx_description
1 polymer ?
#
loop_
_entity_poly.entity_id
_entity_poly.type
_entity_poly.pdbx_seq_one_letter_code
_entity_poly.pdbx_strand_id
1 'polypeptide(L)' 'MLKNLDDLLEVAHKLPPEVFDDIEKRITDWLASGGKETDPYIKRQLMYAELWLRRRGEYEGINNRTV' A
#
# COMPACT_ATOMS: atom_id res chain seq x y z
N MET A 1 -2.22 -9.57 2.19
CA MET A 1 -2.61 -8.20 2.59
C MET A 1 -1.34 -7.39 2.61
N LEU A 2 -1.31 -6.21 2.01
CA LEU A 2 -0.13 -5.33 2.12
C LEU A 2 0.07 -4.97 3.61
N LYS A 3 1.25 -5.28 4.16
CA LYS A 3 1.54 -5.23 5.59
C LYS A 3 2.32 -3.98 5.98
N ASN A 4 3.17 -3.49 5.09
CA ASN A 4 4.08 -2.37 5.34
C ASN A 4 4.30 -1.58 4.04
N LEU A 5 5.21 -0.60 4.10
CA LEU A 5 5.53 0.25 2.97
C LEU A 5 6.31 -0.47 1.86
N ASP A 6 7.15 -1.46 2.21
CA ASP A 6 7.89 -2.26 1.24
C ASP A 6 6.94 -3.04 0.32
N ASP A 7 5.91 -3.66 0.90
CA ASP A 7 4.83 -4.33 0.19
C ASP A 7 4.13 -3.39 -0.81
N LEU A 8 3.96 -2.11 -0.45
CA LEU A 8 3.39 -1.08 -1.33
C LEU A 8 4.33 -0.73 -2.50
N LEU A 9 5.63 -0.61 -2.24
CA LEU A 9 6.65 -0.32 -3.26
C LEU A 9 6.76 -1.46 -4.28
N GLU A 10 6.65 -2.72 -3.84
CA GLU A 10 6.67 -3.87 -4.75
C GLU A 10 5.53 -3.86 -5.76
N VAL A 11 4.38 -3.30 -5.41
CA VAL A 11 3.19 -3.22 -6.28
C VAL A 11 2.99 -1.84 -6.89
N ALA A 12 3.88 -0.88 -6.62
CA ALA A 12 3.75 0.50 -7.11
C ALA A 12 3.58 0.57 -8.63
N HIS A 13 4.32 -0.25 -9.38
CA HIS A 13 4.24 -0.34 -10.84
C HIS A 13 2.88 -0.83 -11.38
N LYS A 14 2.03 -1.42 -10.53
CA LYS A 14 0.67 -1.87 -10.86
C LYS A 14 -0.40 -0.85 -10.47
N LEU A 15 -0.03 0.16 -9.70
CA LEU A 15 -0.92 1.26 -9.33
C LEU A 15 -0.78 2.40 -10.35
N PRO A 16 -1.87 3.15 -10.63
CA PRO A 16 -1.76 4.41 -11.34
C PRO A 16 -0.91 5.36 -10.51
N PRO A 17 -0.09 6.21 -11.15
CA PRO A 17 0.75 7.17 -10.45
C PRO A 17 -0.05 7.99 -9.42
N GLU A 18 -1.21 8.51 -9.82
CA GLU A 18 -2.07 9.32 -8.94
C GLU A 18 -2.53 8.59 -7.67
N VAL A 19 -2.77 7.28 -7.76
CA VAL A 19 -3.21 6.46 -6.62
C VAL A 19 -2.04 6.16 -5.70
N PHE A 20 -0.88 5.83 -6.26
CA PHE A 20 0.32 5.58 -5.49
C PHE A 20 0.77 6.86 -4.76
N ASP A 21 0.82 8.00 -5.45
CA ASP A 21 1.24 9.29 -4.90
C ASP A 21 0.33 9.76 -3.76
N ASP A 22 -1.00 9.58 -3.86
CA ASP A 22 -1.93 9.93 -2.77
C ASP A 22 -1.67 9.07 -1.52
N ILE A 23 -1.45 7.77 -1.70
CA ILE A 23 -1.18 6.83 -0.60
C ILE A 23 0.17 7.16 0.06
N GLU A 24 1.22 7.33 -0.74
CA GLU A 24 2.57 7.66 -0.26
C GLU A 24 2.56 8.98 0.52
N LYS A 25 1.91 10.03 -0.03
CA LYS A 25 1.81 11.33 0.62
C LYS A 25 1.06 11.26 1.94
N ARG A 26 -0.07 10.54 1.99
CA ARG A 26 -0.85 10.34 3.22
C ARG A 26 -0.05 9.63 4.32
N ILE A 27 0.71 8.61 3.94
CA ILE A 27 1.57 7.89 4.88
C ILE A 27 2.68 8.82 5.38
N THR A 28 3.35 9.53 4.47
CA THR A 28 4.42 10.48 4.80
C THR A 28 3.92 11.59 5.72
N ASP A 29 2.79 12.21 5.41
CA ASP A 29 2.17 13.26 6.24
C ASP A 29 1.81 12.73 7.64
N TRP A 30 1.30 11.49 7.72
CA TRP A 30 0.97 10.87 9.00
C TRP A 30 2.21 10.63 9.86
N LEU A 31 3.26 10.07 9.28
CA LEU A 31 4.52 9.81 9.99
C LEU A 31 5.19 11.12 10.41
N ALA A 32 5.20 12.14 9.56
CA ALA A 32 5.72 13.47 9.87
C ALA A 32 4.97 14.15 11.02
N SER A 33 3.68 13.84 11.20
CA SER A 33 2.86 14.35 12.31
C SER A 33 3.09 13.62 13.65
N GLY A 34 3.98 12.62 13.69
CA GLY A 34 4.24 11.78 14.87
C GLY A 34 3.41 10.50 14.94
N GLY A 35 2.68 10.18 13.87
CA GLY A 35 2.01 8.89 13.69
C GLY A 35 2.98 7.73 13.53
N LYS A 36 2.49 6.51 13.69
CA LYS A 36 3.29 5.28 13.60
C LYS A 36 2.84 4.41 12.43
N GLU A 37 3.79 3.65 11.86
CA GLU A 37 3.52 2.67 10.81
C GLU A 37 2.49 1.61 11.22
N THR A 38 2.44 1.29 12.53
CA THR A 38 1.50 0.32 13.09
C THR A 38 0.08 0.85 13.23
N ASP A 39 -0.14 2.15 13.01
CA ASP A 39 -1.43 2.77 13.26
C ASP A 39 -2.50 2.22 12.32
N PRO A 40 -3.76 2.12 12.79
CA PRO A 40 -4.87 1.70 11.95
C PRO A 40 -5.04 2.55 10.68
N TYR A 41 -4.58 3.81 10.71
CA TYR A 41 -4.59 4.69 9.54
C TYR A 41 -3.73 4.13 8.39
N ILE A 42 -2.49 3.74 8.67
CA ILE A 42 -1.57 3.18 7.67
C ILE A 42 -2.14 1.90 7.09
N LYS A 43 -2.68 1.01 7.94
CA LYS A 43 -3.35 -0.22 7.48
C LYS A 43 -4.50 0.06 6.51
N ARG A 44 -5.26 1.14 6.71
CA ARG A 44 -6.33 1.52 5.77
C ARG A 44 -5.77 1.99 4.43
N GLN A 45 -4.66 2.73 4.41
CA GLN A 45 -4.01 3.16 3.17
C GLN A 45 -3.49 1.96 2.36
N LEU A 46 -2.83 1.01 3.04
CA LEU A 46 -2.36 -0.24 2.43
C LEU A 46 -3.52 -1.12 1.91
N MET A 47 -4.60 -1.22 2.68
CA MET A 47 -5.81 -1.94 2.25
C MET A 47 -6.46 -1.30 1.02
N TYR A 48 -6.41 0.03 0.89
CA TYR A 48 -6.94 0.71 -0.28
C TYR A 48 -6.17 0.36 -1.56
N ALA A 49 -4.83 0.38 -1.53
CA ALA A 49 -4.00 -0.10 -2.64
C ALA A 49 -4.33 -1.55 -3.02
N GLU A 50 -4.46 -2.45 -2.05
CA GLU A 50 -4.80 -3.84 -2.30
C GLU A 50 -6.19 -4.02 -2.93
N LEU A 51 -7.20 -3.31 -2.42
CA LEU A 51 -8.55 -3.34 -2.99
C LEU A 51 -8.55 -2.84 -4.43
N TRP A 52 -7.75 -1.82 -4.72
CA TRP A 52 -7.59 -1.28 -6.06
C TRP A 52 -7.03 -2.34 -7.02
N LEU A 53 -5.95 -3.01 -6.63
CA LEU A 53 -5.32 -4.08 -7.42
C LEU A 53 -6.25 -5.30 -7.60
N ARG A 54 -6.96 -5.70 -6.54
CA ARG A 54 -7.93 -6.81 -6.59
C ARG A 54 -9.08 -6.56 -7.56
N ARG A 55 -9.59 -5.32 -7.62
CA ARG A 55 -10.65 -4.94 -8.57
C ARG A 55 -10.22 -5.10 -10.03
N ARG A 56 -8.92 -5.06 -10.32
CA ARG A 56 -8.37 -5.27 -11.67
C ARG A 56 -7.90 -6.70 -11.94
N GLY A 57 -7.97 -7.58 -10.95
CA GLY A 57 -7.40 -8.93 -11.04
C GLY A 57 -5.86 -8.94 -11.02
N GLU A 58 -5.21 -7.84 -10.65
CA GLU A 58 -3.75 -7.66 -10.70
C GLU A 58 -3.06 -7.99 -9.35
N TYR A 59 -3.85 -8.38 -8.35
CA TYR A 59 -3.38 -8.76 -7.03
C TYR A 59 -3.25 -10.27 -6.88
N GLU A 60 -2.04 -10.79 -7.02
CA GLU A 60 -1.74 -12.22 -6.86
C GLU A 60 -1.42 -12.60 -5.40
N GLY A 61 -1.47 -11.64 -4.48
CA GLY A 61 -0.95 -11.80 -3.12
C GLY A 61 0.57 -11.85 -3.10
N ILE A 62 1.18 -11.14 -2.16
CA ILE A 62 2.65 -11.12 -2.00
C ILE A 62 3.22 -12.51 -1.67
N ASN A 63 2.40 -13.44 -1.19
CA ASN A 63 2.81 -14.78 -0.75
C ASN A 63 3.07 -15.81 -1.89
N ASN A 64 2.97 -15.44 -3.18
CA ASN A 64 3.18 -16.39 -4.29
C ASN A 64 4.53 -16.23 -5.02
N ARG A 65 5.47 -15.43 -4.48
CA ARG A 65 6.85 -15.40 -4.98
C ARG A 65 7.79 -16.13 -4.01
N THR A 66 7.93 -17.44 -4.28
CA THR A 66 9.09 -18.33 -3.98
C THR A 66 9.20 -18.82 -2.52
N VAL A 67 8.92 -20.10 -2.23
CA VAL A 67 9.84 -21.27 -2.16
C VAL A 67 11.22 -21.01 -1.55
#